data_AF-A0A2V9PTS9-F1
#
_entry.id   AF-A0A2V9PTS9-F1
#
_cell.length_a   1.000
_cell.length_b   1.000
_cell.length_c   1.000
_cell.angle_alpha   90.00
_cell.angle_beta   90.00
_cell.angle_gamma   90.00
#
_symmetry.space_group_name_H-M   'P 1'
#
loop_
_entity.id
_entity.type
_entity.pdbx_description
1 polymer ?
#
loop_
_entity_poly.entity_id
_entity_poly.type
_entity_poly.pdbx_seq_one_letter_code
_entity_poly.pdbx_strand_id
1 'polypeptide(L)'
;MRHLCFLVLLLFWAACGYAQSSSYLFVWAGDDAKRSSDFLAVLDADSKSPHYGQAVASVAVPGPSGTPHHTELEMPEGGFLLANAFESGRSMLFDLRETASTSTRSRSSTQ
;
A
#
# COMPACT_ATOMS: atom_id res chain seq x y z
N MET A 1 25.89 -1.93 43.91
CA MET A 1 26.34 -0.91 42.93
C MET A 1 26.68 -1.52 41.57
N ARG A 2 27.54 -2.55 41.46
CA ARG A 2 27.88 -3.21 40.18
C ARG A 2 26.72 -3.91 39.47
N HIS A 3 25.78 -4.50 40.21
CA HIS A 3 24.58 -5.14 39.64
C HIS A 3 23.51 -4.14 39.19
N LEU A 4 23.53 -2.91 39.71
CA LEU A 4 22.60 -1.86 39.34
C LEU A 4 22.96 -1.25 37.96
N CYS A 5 24.25 -1.13 37.65
CA CYS A 5 24.71 -0.71 36.33
C CYS A 5 24.37 -1.71 35.22
N PHE A 6 24.42 -3.02 35.50
CA PHE A 6 24.05 -4.06 34.53
C PHE A 6 22.55 -4.06 34.18
N LEU A 7 21.68 -3.76 35.15
CA LEU A 7 20.23 -3.66 34.93
C LEU A 7 19.86 -2.41 34.12
N VAL A 8 20.55 -1.29 34.32
CA VAL A 8 20.36 -0.06 33.53
C VAL A 8 20.82 -0.23 32.08
N LEU A 9 21.90 -0.98 31.83
CA LEU A 9 22.38 -1.30 30.48
C LEU A 9 21.45 -2.26 29.70
N LEU A 10 20.78 -3.19 30.37
CA LEU A 10 19.80 -4.09 29.73
C LEU A 10 18.49 -3.37 29.35
N LEU A 11 18.04 -2.41 30.15
CA LEU A 11 16.84 -1.62 29.86
C LEU A 11 17.02 -0.62 28.70
N PHE A 12 18.24 -0.15 28.46
CA PHE A 12 18.54 0.71 27.31
C PHE A 12 18.58 -0.04 25.96
N TRP A 13 18.75 -1.36 25.95
CA TRP A 13 18.76 -2.16 24.72
C TRP A 13 17.33 -2.44 24.21
N ALA A 14 16.35 -2.56 25.10
CA ALA A 14 14.99 -2.96 24.74
C ALA A 14 14.12 -1.82 24.15
N ALA A 15 14.53 -0.56 24.30
CA ALA A 15 13.72 0.60 23.89
C ALA A 15 13.88 0.99 22.42
N CYS A 16 14.87 0.45 21.70
CA CYS A 16 15.05 0.70 20.27
C CYS A 16 14.34 -0.39 19.43
N GLY A 17 13.14 -0.79 19.85
CA GLY A 17 12.17 -1.34 18.93
C GLY A 17 11.70 -0.19 18.06
N TYR A 18 12.49 0.16 17.02
CA TYR A 18 11.99 0.97 15.92
C TYR A 18 10.65 0.34 15.54
N ALA A 19 9.56 1.09 15.70
CA ALA A 19 8.34 0.78 14.98
C ALA A 19 8.77 0.76 13.51
N GLN A 20 9.01 -0.44 12.98
CA GLN A 20 9.43 -0.57 11.60
C GLN A 20 8.18 -0.23 10.82
N SER A 21 8.10 1.02 10.36
CA SER A 21 7.08 1.45 9.43
C SER A 21 7.18 0.49 8.26
N SER A 22 6.19 -0.39 8.10
CA SER A 22 6.10 -1.19 6.90
C SER A 22 5.93 -0.23 5.73
N SER A 23 6.90 -0.22 4.84
CA SER A 23 6.84 0.58 3.62
C SER A 23 6.09 -0.24 2.59
N TYR A 24 5.02 0.32 2.03
CA TYR A 24 4.29 -0.30 0.92
C TYR A 24 4.36 0.58 -0.31
N LEU A 25 4.41 -0.04 -1.48
CA LEU A 25 4.24 0.63 -2.76
C LEU A 25 2.90 0.24 -3.37
N PHE A 26 2.09 1.22 -3.70
CA PHE A 26 0.80 1.02 -4.37
C PHE A 26 1.00 1.19 -5.88
N VAL A 27 0.59 0.19 -6.67
CA VAL A 27 0.80 0.16 -8.11
C VAL A 27 -0.55 0.06 -8.81
N TRP A 28 -0.91 1.09 -9.57
CA TRP A 28 -2.09 1.10 -10.42
C TRP A 28 -1.75 0.47 -11.77
N ALA A 29 -2.30 -0.71 -12.05
CA ALA A 29 -1.89 -1.57 -13.16
C ALA A 29 -3.09 -2.22 -13.88
N GLY A 30 -2.86 -2.68 -15.11
CA GLY A 30 -3.89 -3.24 -15.96
C GLY A 30 -3.33 -4.29 -16.92
N ASP A 31 -4.24 -5.08 -17.50
CA ASP A 31 -3.92 -6.03 -18.55
C ASP A 31 -3.86 -5.31 -19.90
N ASP A 32 -2.70 -5.30 -20.56
CA ASP A 32 -2.50 -4.64 -21.86
C ASP A 32 -3.42 -5.21 -22.95
N ALA A 33 -3.74 -6.51 -22.88
CA ALA A 33 -4.71 -7.14 -23.77
C ALA A 33 -6.17 -6.85 -23.37
N LYS A 34 -6.39 -6.14 -22.27
CA LYS A 34 -7.68 -5.71 -21.72
C LYS A 34 -8.67 -6.86 -21.51
N ARG A 35 -8.16 -8.07 -21.20
CA ARG A 35 -9.01 -9.24 -20.92
C ARG A 35 -9.38 -9.34 -19.44
N SER A 36 -8.63 -8.65 -18.59
CA SER A 36 -8.82 -8.62 -17.14
C SER A 36 -9.11 -7.19 -16.68
N SER A 37 -9.79 -7.06 -15.54
CA SER A 37 -9.97 -5.76 -14.89
C SER A 37 -8.62 -5.14 -14.51
N ASP A 38 -8.55 -3.81 -14.62
CA ASP A 38 -7.47 -3.06 -13.98
C ASP A 38 -7.52 -3.26 -12.46
N PHE A 39 -6.39 -3.10 -11.79
CA PHE A 39 -6.25 -3.42 -10.37
C PHE A 39 -5.20 -2.53 -9.70
N LEU A 40 -5.39 -2.33 -8.39
CA LEU A 40 -4.36 -1.79 -7.53
C LEU A 40 -3.64 -2.96 -6.86
N ALA A 41 -2.32 -3.06 -7.06
CA ALA A 41 -1.47 -3.98 -6.32
C ALA A 41 -0.76 -3.25 -5.17
N VAL A 42 -0.53 -3.97 -4.08
CA VAL A 42 0.28 -3.52 -2.94
C VAL A 42 1.54 -4.37 -2.91
N LEU A 43 2.70 -3.74 -3.09
CA LEU A 43 3.99 -4.38 -2.98
C LEU A 43 4.60 -4.10 -1.61
N ASP A 44 5.26 -5.10 -1.02
CA ASP A 44 6.13 -4.89 0.13
C ASP A 44 7.38 -4.12 -0.31
N ALA A 45 7.59 -2.94 0.27
CA ALA A 45 8.72 -2.07 -0.03
C ALA A 45 9.68 -1.92 1.18
N ASP A 46 9.51 -2.71 2.24
CA ASP A 46 10.52 -2.79 3.31
C ASP A 46 11.70 -3.64 2.84
N SER A 47 12.87 -3.01 2.66
CA SER A 47 14.09 -3.66 2.18
C SER A 47 14.62 -4.76 3.12
N LYS A 48 14.14 -4.81 4.37
CA LYS A 48 14.48 -5.87 5.33
C LYS A 48 13.47 -7.02 5.31
N SER A 49 12.35 -6.89 4.61
CA SER A 49 11.31 -7.92 4.55
C SER A 49 11.77 -9.09 3.67
N PRO A 50 11.53 -10.35 4.07
CA PRO A 50 11.72 -11.51 3.19
C PRO A 50 10.77 -11.50 1.98
N HIS A 51 9.74 -10.64 2.00
CA HIS A 51 8.78 -10.44 0.92
C HIS A 51 9.06 -9.18 0.10
N TYR A 52 10.19 -8.49 0.30
CA TYR A 52 10.53 -7.27 -0.44
C TYR A 52 10.35 -7.46 -1.96
N GLY A 53 9.60 -6.54 -2.57
CA GLY A 53 9.26 -6.54 -3.99
C GLY A 53 8.11 -7.48 -4.38
N GLN A 54 7.56 -8.27 -3.46
CA GLN A 54 6.42 -9.16 -3.73
C GLN A 54 5.09 -8.42 -3.57
N ALA A 55 4.11 -8.80 -4.38
CA ALA A 55 2.73 -8.37 -4.19
C ALA A 55 2.13 -9.08 -2.97
N VAL A 56 1.68 -8.29 -1.99
CA VAL A 56 1.09 -8.79 -0.73
C VAL A 56 -0.43 -8.65 -0.70
N ALA A 57 -1.00 -7.81 -1.57
CA ALA A 57 -2.43 -7.68 -1.77
C ALA A 57 -2.74 -7.13 -3.17
N SER A 58 -3.97 -7.35 -3.63
CA SER A 58 -4.51 -6.68 -4.82
C SER A 58 -6.02 -6.49 -4.72
N VAL A 59 -6.53 -5.47 -5.41
CA VAL A 59 -7.96 -5.23 -5.57
C VAL A 59 -8.26 -4.87 -7.02
N ALA A 60 -9.17 -5.62 -7.65
CA ALA A 60 -9.66 -5.33 -9.00
C ALA A 60 -10.67 -4.18 -8.98
N VAL A 61 -10.61 -3.31 -9.98
CA VAL A 61 -11.60 -2.26 -10.22
C VAL A 61 -12.64 -2.79 -11.20
N PRO A 62 -13.90 -2.96 -10.79
CA PRO A 62 -14.94 -3.43 -11.70
C PRO A 62 -15.25 -2.39 -12.78
N GLY A 63 -15.76 -2.87 -13.92
CA GLY A 63 -16.12 -2.05 -15.07
C GLY A 63 -15.10 -2.14 -16.21
N PRO A 64 -15.19 -1.23 -17.21
CA PRO A 64 -14.28 -1.25 -18.35
C PRO A 64 -12.85 -0.97 -17.89
N SER A 65 -11.91 -1.82 -18.34
CA SER A 65 -10.49 -1.56 -18.24
C SER A 65 -10.10 -0.39 -19.15
N GLY A 66 -9.10 0.38 -18.75
CA GLY A 66 -8.55 1.46 -19.54
C GLY A 66 -7.23 1.91 -18.95
N THR A 67 -6.23 2.15 -19.80
CA THR A 67 -4.82 2.36 -19.45
C THR A 67 -4.60 3.05 -18.10
N PRO A 68 -4.27 2.28 -17.04
CA PRO A 68 -3.84 2.83 -15.77
C PRO A 68 -2.65 3.77 -15.97
N HIS A 69 -2.76 5.02 -15.49
CA HIS A 69 -1.78 6.04 -15.88
C HIS A 69 -1.26 6.90 -14.71
N HIS A 70 -2.13 7.48 -13.88
CA HIS A 70 -1.72 8.37 -12.80
C HIS A 70 -2.30 7.95 -11.45
N THR A 71 -1.47 8.11 -10.41
CA THR A 71 -1.86 8.17 -9.00
C THR A 71 -1.23 9.42 -8.37
N GLU A 72 -1.59 9.76 -7.13
CA GLU A 72 -0.72 10.63 -6.34
C GLU A 72 0.69 10.02 -6.19
N LEU A 73 1.68 10.89 -6.04
CA LEU A 73 3.08 10.50 -5.89
C LEU A 73 3.40 9.96 -4.49
N GLU A 74 2.73 10.51 -3.48
CA GLU A 74 2.87 10.14 -2.07
C GLU A 74 1.48 9.86 -1.49
N MET A 75 1.40 8.94 -0.52
CA MET A 75 0.15 8.63 0.15
C MET A 75 -0.30 9.83 1.00
N PRO A 76 -1.48 10.42 0.74
CA PRO A 76 -2.02 11.47 1.60
C PRO A 76 -2.26 10.97 3.02
N GLU A 77 -2.15 11.86 4.02
CA GLU A 77 -2.40 11.50 5.44
C GLU A 77 -3.77 10.87 5.69
N GLY A 78 -4.76 11.19 4.84
CA GLY A 78 -6.11 10.63 4.92
C GLY A 78 -6.22 9.16 4.53
N GLY A 79 -5.17 8.54 3.99
CA GLY A 79 -5.16 7.13 3.58
C GLY A 79 -6.07 6.84 2.38
N PHE A 80 -6.31 7.83 1.53
CA PHE A 80 -7.02 7.67 0.28
C PHE A 80 -6.08 7.92 -0.91
N LEU A 81 -6.17 7.08 -1.94
CA LEU A 81 -5.39 7.22 -3.16
C LEU A 81 -6.33 7.44 -4.35
N LEU A 82 -6.19 8.56 -5.04
CA LEU A 82 -6.84 8.87 -6.31
C LEU A 82 -6.02 8.27 -7.46
N ALA A 83 -6.69 7.49 -8.30
CA ALA A 83 -6.10 6.95 -9.52
C ALA A 83 -6.94 7.31 -10.74
N ASN A 84 -6.29 7.50 -11.87
CA ASN A 84 -6.94 7.78 -13.15
C ASN A 84 -6.60 6.71 -14.20
N ALA A 85 -7.61 6.36 -14.99
CA ALA A 85 -7.52 5.53 -16.17
C ALA A 85 -7.68 6.40 -17.42
N PHE A 86 -6.62 6.51 -18.22
CA PHE A 86 -6.54 7.47 -19.33
C PHE A 86 -7.61 7.21 -20.40
N GLU A 87 -7.68 5.98 -20.91
CA GLU A 87 -8.60 5.64 -22.00
C GLU A 87 -10.07 5.66 -21.59
N SER A 88 -10.39 5.21 -20.38
CA SER A 88 -11.78 5.15 -19.91
C SER A 88 -12.27 6.48 -19.34
N GLY A 89 -11.36 7.43 -19.08
CA GLY A 89 -11.66 8.71 -18.43
C GLY A 89 -12.12 8.56 -16.97
N ARG A 90 -12.04 7.37 -16.39
CA ARG A 90 -12.53 7.07 -15.04
C ARG A 90 -11.50 7.47 -14.00
N SER A 91 -11.99 7.95 -12.86
CA SER A 91 -11.20 8.15 -11.65
C SER A 91 -11.72 7.25 -10.53
N MET A 92 -10.80 6.71 -9.74
CA MET A 92 -11.08 5.82 -8.63
C MET A 92 -10.48 6.41 -7.37
N LEU A 93 -11.21 6.33 -6.26
CA LEU A 93 -10.68 6.65 -4.93
C LEU A 93 -10.59 5.35 -4.14
N PHE A 94 -9.36 4.93 -3.84
CA PHE A 94 -9.08 3.77 -3.00
C PHE A 94 -9.03 4.19 -1.54
N ASP A 95 -9.76 3.50 -0.68
CA ASP A 95 -9.68 3.65 0.78
C ASP A 95 -8.69 2.63 1.34
N LEU A 96 -7.53 3.12 1.77
CA LEU A 96 -6.39 2.32 2.21
C LEU A 96 -6.16 2.44 3.72
N ARG A 97 -7.11 3.02 4.46
CA ARG A 97 -7.00 3.23 5.92
C ARG A 97 -6.98 1.93 6.71
N GLU A 98 -7.53 0.85 6.14
CA GLU A 98 -7.31 -0.51 6.66
C GLU A 98 -6.09 -1.14 5.98
N THR A 99 -4.90 -0.85 6.51
CA THR A 99 -3.68 -1.62 6.18
C THR A 99 -3.46 -2.73 7.20
N ALA A 100 -4.22 -3.84 7.13
CA ALA A 100 -3.82 -5.17 7.60
C ALA A 100 -4.99 -6.16 7.49
N SER A 101 -4.78 -7.24 6.73
CA SER A 101 -5.66 -8.41 6.60
C SER A 101 -7.11 -8.16 6.18
N THR A 102 -7.37 -8.27 4.87
CA THR A 102 -8.69 -8.55 4.28
C THR A 102 -9.63 -7.36 4.05
N SER A 103 -9.75 -7.00 2.75
CA SER A 103 -10.84 -6.25 2.10
C SER A 103 -10.72 -4.72 1.99
N THR A 104 -9.92 -4.27 1.02
CA THR A 104 -10.01 -2.90 0.45
C THR A 104 -11.29 -2.76 -0.36
N ARG A 105 -12.17 -1.82 0.02
CA ARG A 105 -13.43 -1.53 -0.68
C ARG A 105 -13.26 -0.38 -1.69
N SER A 106 -13.44 -0.65 -2.97
CA SER A 106 -13.52 0.41 -4.00
C SER A 106 -14.92 1.06 -4.01
N ARG A 107 -14.99 2.39 -4.04
CA ARG A 107 -16.21 3.15 -4.42
C ARG A 107 -15.91 3.91 -5.70
N SER A 108 -16.70 3.65 -6.75
CA SER A 108 -16.72 4.47 -7.96
C SER A 108 -17.74 5.60 -7.80
N SER A 109 -17.33 6.86 -7.95
CA SER A 109 -18.27 7.97 -8.17
C SER A 109 -18.35 8.26 -9.66
N THR A 110 -19.53 8.07 -10.26
CA THR A 110 -19.82 8.56 -11.60
C THR A 110 -20.20 10.03 -11.50
N GLN A 111 -19.49 10.91 -12.21
CA GLN A 111 -20.06 12.18 -12.68
C GLN A 111 -20.67 11.97 -14.06
#